data_AF-A0A804M1X8-F1
#
_entry.id   AF-A0A804M1X8-F1
#
_cell.length_a   1.000
_cell.length_b   1.000
_cell.length_c   1.000
_cell.angle_alpha   90.00
_cell.angle_beta   90.00
_cell.angle_gamma   90.00
#
_symmetry.space_group_name_H-M   'P 1'
#
loop_
_entity.id
_entity.type
_entity.pdbx_description
1 polymer ?
#
loop_
_entity_poly.entity_id
_entity_poly.type
_entity_poly.pdbx_seq_one_letter_code
_entity_poly.pdbx_strand_id
1 'polypeptide(L)'
;MYLTAVSFPPTAAFSSSSQKLLPRSIIEEQQEIARSKGSSGDEPLTWADTRRMHVTSRAIQETMRVASILSFTFREAVEYQGYLIPKGWKVLPLFRNIHHIPDHFPYPDKFDPSRFEVAPKPNTFMSFMPKCF
;
A
#
# COMPACT_ATOMS: atom_id res chain seq x y z
N MET A 1 -4.77 28.13 11.79
CA MET A 1 -5.96 27.39 12.24
C MET A 1 -6.61 26.72 11.03
N TYR A 2 -5.99 25.70 10.45
CA TYR A 2 -6.70 24.70 9.67
C TYR A 2 -6.77 23.46 10.56
N LEU A 3 -7.61 23.57 11.60
CA LEU A 3 -8.17 22.40 12.26
C LEU A 3 -9.15 21.79 11.26
N THR A 4 -8.64 21.17 10.19
CA THR A 4 -9.45 20.19 9.48
C THR A 4 -9.66 19.10 10.53
N ALA A 5 -10.87 19.07 11.09
CA ALA A 5 -11.36 17.92 11.81
C ALA A 5 -10.89 16.70 11.02
N VAL A 6 -10.02 15.91 11.63
CA VAL A 6 -9.53 14.67 11.04
C VAL A 6 -10.74 13.75 11.09
N SER A 7 -11.66 13.93 10.14
CA SER A 7 -12.63 12.92 9.81
C SER A 7 -11.76 11.76 9.38
N PHE A 8 -11.53 10.83 10.31
CA PHE A 8 -11.13 9.49 9.92
C PHE A 8 -12.22 9.07 8.93
N PRO A 9 -11.93 8.93 7.62
CA PRO A 9 -12.91 8.35 6.75
C PRO A 9 -13.30 7.01 7.40
N PRO A 10 -14.60 6.71 7.56
CA PRO A 10 -15.03 5.46 8.14
C PRO A 10 -14.29 4.37 7.38
N THR A 11 -13.57 3.51 8.12
CA THR A 11 -12.71 2.43 7.62
C THR A 11 -13.15 2.05 6.22
N ALA A 12 -12.40 2.54 5.22
CA ALA A 12 -12.79 2.56 3.81
C ALA A 12 -13.64 1.33 3.55
N ALA A 13 -14.95 1.54 3.33
CA ALA A 13 -15.92 0.46 3.15
C ALA A 13 -15.39 -0.39 2.00
N PHE A 14 -14.70 -1.46 2.36
CA PHE A 14 -13.82 -2.18 1.47
C PHE A 14 -14.74 -2.79 0.42
N SER A 15 -14.71 -2.21 -0.78
CA SER A 15 -15.72 -2.48 -1.81
C SER A 15 -15.90 -3.99 -1.98
N SER A 16 -17.10 -4.48 -1.65
CA SER A 16 -17.41 -5.90 -1.56
C SER A 16 -17.16 -6.65 -2.86
N SER A 17 -17.18 -5.97 -4.01
CA SER A 17 -16.86 -6.54 -5.31
C SER A 17 -15.38 -6.92 -5.45
N SER A 18 -14.46 -6.09 -4.94
CA SER A 18 -13.02 -6.42 -4.97
C SER A 18 -12.68 -7.58 -4.02
N GLN A 19 -13.41 -7.73 -2.90
CA GLN A 19 -13.20 -8.85 -1.94
C GLN A 19 -13.47 -10.23 -2.53
N LYS A 20 -14.42 -10.36 -3.46
CA LYS A 20 -14.82 -11.70 -3.94
C LYS A 20 -13.82 -12.28 -4.94
N LEU A 21 -13.21 -11.44 -5.77
CA LEU A 21 -12.32 -11.88 -6.85
C LEU A 21 -10.87 -12.05 -6.38
N LEU A 22 -10.42 -11.22 -5.44
CA LEU A 22 -9.03 -11.24 -4.97
C LEU A 22 -8.60 -12.61 -4.39
N PRO A 23 -9.34 -13.24 -3.45
CA PRO A 23 -8.92 -14.51 -2.86
C PRO A 23 -8.80 -15.60 -3.91
N ARG A 24 -9.69 -15.59 -4.90
CA ARG A 24 -9.67 -16.58 -5.99
C ARG A 24 -8.40 -16.48 -6.82
N SER A 25 -8.03 -15.28 -7.27
CA SER A 25 -6.82 -15.07 -8.07
C SER A 25 -5.53 -15.47 -7.34
N ILE A 26 -5.46 -15.21 -6.03
CA ILE A 26 -4.32 -15.59 -5.19
C ILE A 26 -4.26 -17.12 -5.03
N ILE A 27 -5.40 -17.77 -4.78
CA ILE A 27 -5.46 -19.24 -4.66
C ILE A 27 -5.05 -19.90 -5.97
N GLU A 28 -5.52 -19.40 -7.12
CA GLU A 28 -5.17 -19.93 -8.44
C GLU A 28 -3.66 -19.84 -8.71
N GLU A 29 -3.04 -18.69 -8.40
CA GLU A 29 -1.58 -18.48 -8.47
C GLU A 29 -0.80 -19.46 -7.56
N GLN A 30 -1.24 -19.60 -6.31
CA GLN A 30 -0.58 -20.48 -5.34
C GLN A 30 -0.70 -21.96 -5.75
N GLN A 31 -1.85 -22.37 -6.27
CA GLN A 31 -2.06 -23.73 -6.76
C GLN A 31 -1.22 -24.03 -8.01
N GLU A 32 -1.01 -23.06 -8.90
CA GLU A 32 -0.15 -23.22 -10.06
C GLU A 32 1.31 -23.46 -9.66
N ILE A 33 1.82 -22.67 -8.72
CA ILE A 33 3.16 -22.86 -8.17
C ILE A 33 3.27 -24.21 -7.48
N ALA A 34 2.26 -24.61 -6.69
CA ALA A 34 2.23 -25.93 -6.05
C ALA A 34 2.23 -27.09 -7.07
N ARG A 35 1.50 -26.97 -8.18
CA ARG A 35 1.52 -27.97 -9.27
C ARG A 35 2.89 -28.08 -9.93
N SER A 36 3.61 -26.96 -10.06
CA SER A 36 4.95 -26.95 -10.68
C SER A 36 6.01 -27.69 -9.85
N LYS A 37 5.78 -27.88 -8.54
CA LYS A 37 6.66 -28.56 -7.59
C LYS A 37 6.55 -30.09 -7.60
N GLY A 38 5.65 -30.65 -8.43
CA GLY A 38 5.42 -32.08 -8.51
C GLY A 38 4.57 -32.63 -7.37
N SER A 39 3.95 -33.80 -7.60
CA SER A 39 2.98 -34.41 -6.69
C SER A 39 3.60 -35.10 -5.47
N SER A 40 4.93 -35.30 -5.45
CA SER A 40 5.60 -36.06 -4.38
C SER A 40 5.60 -35.32 -3.04
N GLY A 41 5.32 -34.01 -3.01
CA GLY A 41 5.37 -33.22 -1.78
C GLY A 41 6.79 -33.03 -1.23
N ASP A 42 7.80 -33.58 -1.90
CA ASP A 42 9.20 -33.58 -1.46
C ASP A 42 9.94 -32.28 -1.82
N GLU A 43 9.46 -31.51 -2.80
CA GLU A 43 10.11 -30.26 -3.18
C GLU A 43 9.56 -29.07 -2.36
N PRO A 44 10.35 -28.47 -1.45
CA PRO A 44 9.90 -27.35 -0.65
C PRO A 44 9.71 -26.08 -1.50
N LEU A 45 8.90 -25.16 -0.98
CA LEU A 45 8.79 -23.81 -1.53
C LEU A 45 10.13 -23.08 -1.40
N THR A 46 10.62 -22.50 -2.49
CA THR A 46 11.87 -21.74 -2.51
C THR A 46 11.61 -20.24 -2.60
N TRP A 47 12.60 -19.43 -2.22
CA TRP A 47 12.57 -17.98 -2.45
C TRP A 47 12.47 -17.60 -3.93
N ALA A 48 12.87 -18.48 -4.85
CA ALA A 48 12.67 -18.23 -6.27
C ALA A 48 11.18 -18.29 -6.67
N ASP A 49 10.38 -19.11 -5.98
CA ASP A 49 8.95 -19.25 -6.24
C ASP A 49 8.16 -18.05 -5.73
N THR A 50 8.55 -17.46 -4.61
CA THR A 50 7.89 -16.24 -4.11
C THR A 50 8.03 -15.07 -5.07
N ARG A 51 9.09 -15.04 -5.89
CA ARG A 51 9.26 -14.05 -6.97
C ARG A 51 8.27 -14.25 -8.14
N ARG A 52 7.70 -15.44 -8.28
CA ARG A 52 6.64 -15.77 -9.27
C ARG A 52 5.24 -15.43 -8.76
N MET A 53 5.07 -15.11 -7.47
CA MET A 53 3.79 -14.77 -6.84
C MET A 53 3.41 -13.30 -7.06
N HIS A 54 3.16 -12.92 -8.31
CA HIS A 54 2.91 -11.54 -8.71
C HIS A 54 1.58 -10.98 -8.17
N VAL A 55 0.50 -11.77 -8.18
CA VAL A 55 -0.81 -11.37 -7.62
C VAL A 55 -0.68 -11.17 -6.11
N THR A 56 -0.05 -12.12 -5.42
CA THR A 56 0.17 -12.04 -3.97
C THR A 56 1.01 -10.82 -3.60
N SER A 57 2.11 -10.57 -4.32
CA SER A 57 2.98 -9.40 -4.10
C SER A 57 2.23 -8.07 -4.30
N ARG A 58 1.38 -7.98 -5.32
CA ARG A 58 0.54 -6.79 -5.55
C ARG A 58 -0.52 -6.60 -4.47
N ALA A 59 -1.16 -7.69 -4.01
CA ALA A 59 -2.12 -7.65 -2.91
C ALA A 59 -1.48 -7.19 -1.59
N ILE A 60 -0.24 -7.63 -1.32
CA ILE A 60 0.55 -7.18 -0.16
C ILE A 60 0.85 -5.68 -0.28
N GLN A 61 1.27 -5.20 -1.45
CA GLN A 61 1.54 -3.76 -1.69
C GLN A 61 0.30 -2.89 -1.47
N GLU A 62 -0.85 -3.28 -2.01
CA GLU A 62 -2.10 -2.53 -1.80
C GLU A 62 -2.57 -2.59 -0.35
N THR A 63 -2.35 -3.72 0.35
CA THR A 63 -2.62 -3.83 1.79
C THR A 63 -1.77 -2.84 2.58
N MET A 64 -0.47 -2.74 2.27
CA MET A 64 0.41 -1.77 2.93
C MET A 64 0.07 -0.31 2.61
N ARG A 65 -0.51 -0.03 1.44
CA ARG A 65 -1.00 1.31 1.09
C ARG A 65 -2.16 1.71 2.00
N VAL A 66 -3.15 0.83 2.14
CA VAL A 66 -4.37 1.07 2.91
C VAL A 66 -4.10 1.07 4.43
N ALA A 67 -3.26 0.13 4.87
CA ALA A 67 -2.90 -0.09 6.27
C ALA A 67 -1.49 0.45 6.61
N SER A 68 -1.10 1.59 6.02
CA SER A 68 0.21 2.20 6.30
C SER A 68 0.38 2.50 7.79
N ILE A 69 1.46 1.95 8.38
CA ILE A 69 1.77 2.05 9.81
C ILE A 69 2.15 3.50 10.18
N LEU A 70 2.88 4.18 9.31
CA LEU A 70 3.29 5.57 9.53
C LEU A 70 2.14 6.52 9.22
N SER A 71 1.22 6.65 10.17
CA SER A 71 0.09 7.57 10.01
C SER A 71 0.51 9.04 10.11
N PHE A 72 1.41 9.36 11.02
CA PHE A 72 1.94 10.70 11.25
C PHE A 72 3.28 10.67 11.99
N THR A 73 3.99 11.79 12.00
CA THR A 73 5.14 12.02 12.88
C THR A 73 5.11 13.45 13.38
N PHE A 74 5.95 13.78 14.37
CA PHE A 74 6.15 15.17 14.79
C PHE A 74 7.44 15.71 14.17
N ARG A 75 7.38 16.90 13.59
CA ARG A 75 8.54 17.67 13.12
C ARG A 75 8.44 19.10 13.64
N GLU A 76 9.58 19.74 13.87
CA GLU A 76 9.63 21.20 14.02
C GLU A 76 10.01 21.77 12.64
N ALA A 77 9.22 22.72 12.15
CA ALA A 77 9.49 23.41 10.89
C ALA A 77 9.48 24.90 11.15
N VAL A 78 10.30 25.64 10.42
CA VAL A 78 10.44 27.09 10.55
C VAL A 78 9.52 27.81 9.56
N GLU A 79 9.36 27.26 8.36
CA GLU A 79 8.53 27.81 7.29
C GLU A 79 7.87 26.69 6.49
N TYR A 80 6.61 26.88 6.11
CA TYR A 80 5.86 25.97 5.24
C TYR A 80 4.96 26.75 4.28
N GLN A 81 5.15 26.59 2.96
CA GLN A 81 4.36 27.29 1.92
C GLN A 81 4.26 28.82 2.15
N GLY A 82 5.35 29.46 2.59
CA GLY A 82 5.39 30.89 2.89
C GLY A 82 4.81 31.30 4.26
N TYR A 83 4.29 30.35 5.05
CA TYR A 83 3.86 30.60 6.42
C TYR A 83 5.00 30.33 7.40
N LEU A 84 5.29 31.31 8.25
CA LEU A 84 6.22 31.16 9.36
C LEU A 84 5.55 30.43 10.53
N ILE A 85 6.16 29.33 10.95
CA ILE A 85 5.68 28.52 12.07
C ILE A 85 6.44 28.96 13.32
N PRO A 86 5.74 29.36 14.40
CA PRO A 86 6.41 29.84 15.60
C PRO A 86 7.33 28.78 16.21
N LYS A 87 8.50 29.22 16.69
CA LYS A 87 9.48 28.34 17.33
C LYS A 87 8.86 27.56 18.49
N GLY A 88 9.16 26.27 18.60
CA GLY A 88 8.59 25.36 19.61
C GLY A 88 7.25 24.72 19.22
N TRP A 89 6.65 25.12 18.10
CA TRP A 89 5.46 24.44 17.58
C TRP A 89 5.86 23.15 16.87
N LYS A 90 5.10 22.07 17.12
CA LYS A 90 5.26 20.81 16.43
C LYS A 90 4.27 20.73 15.27
N VAL A 91 4.78 20.42 14.09
CA VAL A 91 4.01 20.10 12.89
C VAL A 91 3.73 18.60 12.89
N LEU A 92 2.49 18.26 12.55
CA LEU A 92 2.02 16.88 12.42
C LEU A 92 1.70 16.58 10.95
N PRO A 93 2.68 16.24 10.09
CA PRO A 93 2.38 15.72 8.77
C PRO A 93 1.60 14.40 8.86
N LEU A 94 0.42 14.37 8.25
CA LEU A 94 -0.42 13.17 8.13
C LEU A 94 -0.01 12.36 6.89
N PHE A 95 1.05 11.55 7.00
CA PHE A 95 1.54 10.73 5.89
C PHE A 95 0.51 9.74 5.36
N ARG A 96 -0.44 9.27 6.19
CA ARG A 96 -1.50 8.39 5.67
C ARG A 96 -2.32 9.04 4.56
N ASN A 97 -2.47 10.36 4.59
CA ASN A 97 -3.32 11.08 3.66
C ASN A 97 -2.77 11.03 2.24
N ILE A 98 -1.45 10.99 2.04
CA ILE A 98 -0.86 10.93 0.68
C ILE A 98 -1.29 9.68 -0.10
N HIS A 99 -1.56 8.58 0.61
CA HIS A 99 -2.06 7.33 0.03
C HIS A 99 -3.54 7.39 -0.37
N HIS A 100 -4.27 8.42 0.08
CA HIS A 100 -5.69 8.62 -0.20
C HIS A 100 -5.96 9.84 -1.11
N ILE A 101 -4.91 10.45 -1.69
CA ILE A 101 -5.07 11.55 -2.64
C ILE A 101 -5.50 10.98 -4.01
N PRO A 102 -6.66 11.37 -4.56
CA PRO A 102 -7.15 10.88 -5.84
C PRO A 102 -6.20 11.12 -7.03
N ASP A 103 -5.43 12.22 -7.00
CA ASP A 103 -4.44 12.56 -8.03
C ASP A 103 -3.28 11.55 -8.12
N HIS A 104 -2.98 10.87 -7.00
CA HIS A 104 -1.97 9.82 -6.94
C HIS A 104 -2.58 8.42 -7.08
N PHE A 105 -3.77 8.19 -6.49
CA PHE A 105 -4.46 6.91 -6.48
C PHE A 105 -5.94 7.09 -6.87
N PRO A 106 -6.31 6.85 -8.14
CA PRO A 106 -7.70 6.99 -8.59
C PRO A 106 -8.62 6.05 -7.79
N TYR A 107 -9.71 6.53 -7.19
CA TYR A 107 -10.58 5.74 -6.30
C TYR A 107 -9.82 5.15 -5.09
N PRO A 108 -9.22 5.99 -4.22
CA PRO A 108 -8.32 5.54 -3.15
C PRO A 108 -8.96 4.59 -2.13
N ASP A 109 -10.28 4.69 -1.95
CA ASP A 109 -11.08 3.84 -1.04
C ASP A 109 -11.34 2.45 -1.62
N LYS A 110 -11.15 2.25 -2.93
CA LYS A 110 -11.27 0.95 -3.57
C LYS A 110 -9.94 0.22 -3.48
N PHE A 111 -9.96 -0.91 -2.78
CA PHE A 111 -8.85 -1.86 -2.79
C PHE A 111 -8.70 -2.45 -4.19
N ASP A 112 -7.56 -2.18 -4.80
CA ASP A 112 -7.25 -2.61 -6.16
C ASP A 112 -5.75 -2.95 -6.30
N PRO A 113 -5.38 -4.23 -6.24
CA PRO A 113 -4.00 -4.66 -6.45
C PRO A 113 -3.49 -4.40 -7.87
N SER A 114 -4.37 -4.24 -8.87
CA SER A 114 -3.94 -4.02 -10.26
C SER A 114 -3.19 -2.69 -10.42
N ARG A 115 -3.33 -1.76 -9.46
CA ARG A 115 -2.55 -0.52 -9.36
C ARG A 115 -1.03 -0.74 -9.42
N PHE A 116 -0.56 -1.88 -8.91
CA PHE A 116 0.85 -2.24 -8.84
C PHE A 116 1.30 -3.15 -9.98
N GLU A 117 0.53 -3.27 -11.06
CA GLU A 117 1.02 -3.82 -12.34
C GLU A 117 2.07 -2.91 -12.97
N VAL A 118 1.87 -1.60 -12.82
CA VAL A 118 2.81 -0.57 -13.25
C VAL A 118 3.47 0.02 -12.01
N ALA A 119 4.76 0.34 -12.12
CA ALA A 119 5.46 1.01 -11.05
C ALA A 119 4.74 2.35 -10.70
N PRO A 120 4.46 2.62 -9.41
CA PRO A 120 3.85 3.88 -9.02
C PRO A 120 4.76 5.06 -9.37
N LYS A 121 4.15 6.23 -9.56
CA LYS A 121 4.91 7.47 -9.82
C LYS A 121 5.95 7.69 -8.71
N PRO A 122 7.14 8.24 -9.03
CA PRO A 122 8.12 8.57 -8.01
C PRO A 122 7.51 9.42 -6.88
N ASN A 123 7.91 9.14 -5.64
CA ASN A 123 7.46 9.85 -4.43
C ASN A 123 5.97 9.71 -4.06
N THR A 124 5.17 8.85 -4.70
CA THR A 124 3.75 8.66 -4.29
C THR A 124 3.57 7.53 -3.28
N PHE A 125 4.24 6.39 -3.49
CA PHE A 125 4.21 5.25 -2.57
C PHE A 125 5.32 4.24 -2.87
N MET A 126 6.08 3.89 -1.83
CA MET A 126 7.13 2.88 -1.90
C MET A 126 7.22 2.15 -0.55
N SER A 127 6.45 1.07 -0.35
CA SER A 127 6.55 0.31 0.91
C SER A 127 7.90 -0.37 1.09
N PHE A 128 8.36 -1.04 0.04
CA PHE A 128 9.65 -1.70 -0.02
C PHE A 128 10.18 -1.51 -1.43
N MET A 129 11.25 -0.77 -1.60
CA MET A 129 11.91 -0.55 -2.88
C MET A 129 12.34 -1.92 -3.47
N PRO A 130 11.66 -2.48 -4.50
CA PRO A 130 12.06 -3.75 -5.06
C PRO A 130 12.97 -3.46 -6.26
N LYS A 131 14.26 -3.21 -5.98
CA LYS A 131 15.43 -3.33 -6.89
C LYS A 131 16.67 -2.66 -6.27
N CYS A 132 17.23 -3.29 -5.24
CA CYS A 132 18.63 -3.08 -4.83
C CYS A 132 19.38 -4.39 -4.52
N PHE A 133 18.81 -5.55 -4.87
CA PHE A 133 19.48 -6.86 -4.76
C PHE A 133 19.30 -7.64 -6.06
#